data_AF-A0A535KVP5-F1
#
_entry.id   AF-A0A535KVP5-F1
#
_cell.length_a   1.000
_cell.length_b   1.000
_cell.length_c   1.000
_cell.angle_alpha   90.00
_cell.angle_beta   90.00
_cell.angle_gamma   90.00
#
_symmetry.space_group_name_H-M   'P 1'
#
loop_
_entity.id
_entity.type
_entity.pdbx_description
1 polymer ?
#
loop_
_entity_poly.entity_id
_entity_poly.type
_entity_poly.pdbx_seq_one_letter_code
_entity_poly.pdbx_strand_id
1 'polypeptide(L)' 'MGDPRAADTRSLLEEINERYLPNSVLACASPDNTEAIQAVPLLADRPLKDDKATAYVCENFTCRAPVNTPEELGRLL' A
#
# COMPACT_ATOMS: atom_id res chain seq x y z
N MET A 1 -3.30 -0.09 1.48
CA MET A 1 -4.75 0.00 1.77
C MET A 1 -5.08 1.44 2.11
N GLY A 2 -6.13 1.99 1.50
CA GLY A 2 -6.54 3.38 1.64
C GLY A 2 -7.37 3.82 0.42
N ASP A 3 -8.20 4.85 0.58
CA ASP A 3 -8.96 5.41 -0.55
C ASP A 3 -8.00 6.09 -1.54
N PRO A 4 -7.93 5.67 -2.82
CA PRO A 4 -7.07 6.29 -3.84
C PRO A 4 -7.32 7.79 -4.05
N ARG A 5 -8.47 8.31 -3.64
CA ARG A 5 -8.80 9.75 -3.72
C ARG A 5 -8.35 10.53 -2.48
N ALA A 6 -8.09 9.86 -1.36
CA ALA A 6 -7.63 10.51 -0.14
C ALA A 6 -6.17 10.98 -0.28
N ALA A 7 -5.86 12.12 0.36
CA ALA A 7 -4.56 12.77 0.21
C ALA A 7 -3.40 11.91 0.73
N ASP A 8 -3.59 11.21 1.84
CA ASP A 8 -2.60 10.30 2.44
C ASP A 8 -2.26 9.12 1.52
N THR A 9 -3.26 8.46 0.95
CA THR A 9 -3.04 7.38 -0.03
C THR A 9 -2.33 7.91 -1.27
N ARG A 10 -2.68 9.12 -1.73
CA ARG A 10 -2.02 9.75 -2.89
C ARG A 10 -0.55 10.03 -2.64
N SER A 11 -0.18 10.51 -1.46
CA SER A 11 1.23 10.75 -1.12
C SER A 11 2.07 9.46 -1.12
N LEU A 12 1.50 8.33 -0.65
CA LEU A 12 2.15 7.01 -0.79
C LEU A 12 2.21 6.58 -2.27
N LEU A 13 1.14 6.87 -3.01
CA LEU A 13 1.00 6.85 -4.48
C LEU A 13 2.23 7.37 -5.21
N GLU A 14 2.50 8.64 -4.93
CA GLU A 14 3.51 9.47 -5.57
C GLU A 14 4.91 8.91 -5.29
N GLU A 15 5.24 8.57 -4.04
CA GLU A 15 6.53 7.96 -3.66
C GLU A 15 6.85 6.68 -4.45
N ILE A 16 5.84 5.84 -4.70
CA ILE A 16 6.00 4.61 -5.49
C ILE A 16 6.25 4.94 -6.97
N ASN A 17 5.46 5.87 -7.52
CA ASN A 17 5.49 6.22 -8.95
C ASN A 17 6.72 7.03 -9.35
N GLU A 18 7.38 7.70 -8.41
CA GLU A 18 8.64 8.42 -8.66
C GLU A 18 9.86 7.47 -8.75
N ARG A 19 9.71 6.21 -8.34
CA ARG A 19 10.80 5.22 -8.31
C ARG A 19 10.70 4.22 -9.45
N TYR A 20 11.87 3.78 -9.93
CA TYR A 20 11.95 2.67 -10.86
C TYR A 20 11.96 1.34 -10.10
N LEU A 21 10.80 0.64 -10.08
CA LEU A 21 10.59 -0.62 -9.34
C LEU A 21 10.29 -1.79 -10.31
N PRO A 22 11.30 -2.39 -10.96
CA PRO A 22 11.09 -3.49 -11.89
C PRO A 22 10.58 -4.74 -11.16
N ASN A 23 9.72 -5.51 -11.83
CA ASN A 23 9.13 -6.75 -11.30
C ASN A 23 8.27 -6.55 -10.03
N SER A 24 7.78 -5.33 -9.79
CA SER A 24 6.86 -5.03 -8.69
C SER A 24 5.40 -5.10 -9.14
N VAL A 25 4.50 -5.43 -8.21
CA VAL A 25 3.06 -5.39 -8.41
C VAL A 25 2.45 -4.52 -7.31
N LEU A 26 1.66 -3.53 -7.71
CA LEU A 26 0.97 -2.63 -6.79
C LEU A 26 -0.53 -2.96 -6.80
N ALA A 27 -1.10 -3.16 -5.61
CA ALA A 27 -2.54 -3.22 -5.42
C ALA A 27 -2.98 -2.15 -4.42
N CYS A 28 -4.02 -1.40 -4.76
CA CYS A 28 -4.60 -0.36 -3.92
C CYS A 28 -6.13 -0.49 -3.92
N ALA A 29 -6.72 -0.44 -2.73
CA ALA A 29 -8.17 -0.41 -2.55
C ALA A 29 -8.51 0.35 -1.26
N SER A 30 -9.68 0.99 -1.29
CA SER A 30 -10.35 1.50 -0.09
C SER A 30 -10.72 0.35 0.84
N PRO A 31 -10.63 0.51 2.17
CA PRO A 31 -11.09 -0.48 3.14
C PRO A 31 -12.57 -0.88 2.93
N ASP A 32 -13.39 0.01 2.39
CA ASP A 32 -14.82 -0.24 2.16
C ASP A 32 -15.08 -1.05 0.88
N ASN A 33 -14.08 -1.18 0.00
CA ASN A 33 -14.21 -1.93 -1.25
C ASN A 33 -13.95 -3.42 -1.04
N THR A 34 -14.91 -4.08 -0.39
CA THR A 34 -14.83 -5.50 -0.04
C THR A 34 -14.71 -6.41 -1.27
N GLU A 35 -15.34 -6.06 -2.38
CA GLU A 35 -15.25 -6.81 -3.64
C GLU A 35 -13.81 -6.84 -4.17
N ALA A 36 -13.14 -5.69 -4.21
CA ALA A 36 -11.74 -5.62 -4.63
C ALA A 36 -10.81 -6.38 -3.66
N ILE A 37 -11.05 -6.29 -2.35
CA ILE A 37 -10.27 -7.00 -1.33
C ILE A 37 -10.39 -8.52 -1.48
N GLN A 38 -11.58 -9.03 -1.81
CA GLN A 38 -11.81 -10.46 -2.04
C GLN A 38 -11.26 -10.93 -3.40
N ALA A 39 -11.35 -10.09 -4.43
CA ALA A 39 -10.90 -10.43 -5.78
C ALA A 39 -9.36 -10.44 -5.92
N VAL A 40 -8.64 -9.64 -5.13
CA VAL A 40 -7.19 -9.49 -5.21
C VAL A 40 -6.52 -10.04 -3.95
N PRO A 41 -5.93 -11.26 -3.99
CA PRO A 41 -5.30 -11.88 -2.83
C PRO A 41 -4.23 -11.03 -2.14
N LEU A 42 -3.56 -10.14 -2.89
CA LEU A 42 -2.55 -9.22 -2.36
C LEU A 42 -3.13 -8.22 -1.33
N LEU A 43 -4.44 -7.96 -1.37
CA LEU A 43 -5.14 -7.05 -0.46
C LEU A 43 -5.70 -7.74 0.79
N ALA A 44 -5.71 -9.07 0.84
CA ALA A 44 -6.27 -9.83 1.96
C ALA A 44 -5.45 -9.62 3.24
N ASP A 45 -6.15 -9.43 4.37
CA ASP A 45 -5.54 -9.22 5.69
C ASP A 45 -4.54 -8.05 5.74
N ARG A 46 -4.86 -6.94 5.07
CA ARG A 46 -4.03 -5.72 5.03
C ARG A 46 -4.74 -4.48 5.58
N PRO A 47 -5.30 -4.52 6.81
CA PRO A 47 -6.13 -3.44 7.35
C PRO A 47 -5.42 -2.09 7.41
N LEU A 48 -6.17 -1.00 7.57
CA LEU A 48 -5.57 0.27 7.94
C LEU A 48 -4.88 0.15 9.31
N LYS A 49 -3.80 0.92 9.49
CA LYS A 49 -3.10 1.12 10.75
C LYS A 49 -3.27 2.57 11.17
N ASP A 50 -3.58 2.77 12.46
CA ASP A 50 -3.77 4.09 13.06
C ASP A 50 -4.76 4.99 12.33
N ASP A 51 -5.81 4.38 11.74
CA ASP A 51 -6.83 5.04 10.91
C ASP A 51 -6.26 5.84 9.72
N LYS A 52 -5.07 5.46 9.23
CA LYS A 52 -4.37 6.09 8.11
C LYS A 52 -4.16 5.13 6.95
N ALA A 53 -4.06 5.67 5.74
CA ALA A 53 -3.57 4.91 4.59
C ALA A 53 -2.26 4.18 4.95
N THR A 54 -2.20 2.90 4.64
CA THR A 54 -1.12 2.01 5.08
C THR A 54 -0.52 1.29 3.87
N ALA A 55 0.80 1.43 3.69
CA ALA A 55 1.55 0.71 2.69
C ALA A 55 2.14 -0.58 3.26
N TYR A 56 2.06 -1.65 2.47
CA TYR A 56 2.58 -2.96 2.80
C TYR A 56 3.56 -3.38 1.72
N VAL A 57 4.84 -3.47 2.07
CA VAL A 57 5.91 -3.88 1.16
C VAL A 57 6.32 -5.30 1.50
N CYS A 58 6.13 -6.21 0.56
CA CYS A 58 6.53 -7.60 0.69
C CYS A 58 7.55 -7.96 -0.39
N GLU A 59 8.66 -8.55 0.04
CA GLU A 59 9.80 -8.92 -0.81
C GLU A 59 10.28 -10.31 -0.38
N ASN A 60 10.64 -11.17 -1.34
CA ASN A 60 11.15 -12.52 -1.05
C ASN A 60 10.27 -13.30 -0.05
N PHE A 61 8.95 -13.29 -0.28
CA PHE A 61 7.94 -13.97 0.57
C PHE A 61 7.85 -13.43 2.01
N THR A 62 8.47 -12.30 2.31
CA THR A 62 8.48 -11.66 3.63
C THR A 62 7.91 -10.26 3.54
N CYS A 63 6.94 -9.94 4.39
CA CYS A 63 6.41 -8.58 4.49
C CYS A 63 7.18 -7.80 5.57
N ARG A 64 7.55 -6.56 5.24
CA ARG A 64 8.14 -5.62 6.20
C ARG A 64 7.05 -5.05 7.11
N ALA A 65 7.46 -4.30 8.14
CA ALA A 65 6.52 -3.57 8.97
C ALA A 65 5.69 -2.60 8.10
N PRO A 66 4.36 -2.52 8.31
CA PRO A 66 3.52 -1.57 7.59
C PRO A 66 3.92 -0.14 7.95
N VAL A 67 3.81 0.76 6.98
CA VAL A 67 4.18 2.18 7.12
C VAL A 67 3.04 3.07 6.66
N ASN A 68 2.99 4.28 7.20
CA ASN A 68 1.90 5.23 6.96
C ASN A 68 2.36 6.54 6.33
N THR A 69 3.68 6.76 6.19
CA THR A 69 4.22 7.97 5.58
C THR A 69 5.04 7.68 4.32
N PRO A 70 5.11 8.63 3.36
CA PRO A 70 5.95 8.51 2.18
C PRO A 70 7.44 8.35 2.53
N GLU A 71 7.92 9.05 3.55
CA GLU A 71 9.34 8.99 3.95
C GLU A 71 9.73 7.63 4.52
N GLU A 72 8.82 6.99 5.26
CA GLU A 72 9.01 5.63 5.74
C GLU A 72 8.96 4.64 4.59
N LEU A 73 7.99 4.79 3.68
CA LEU A 73 7.84 3.95 2.49
C LEU A 73 9.07 4.03 1.58
N GLY A 74 9.60 5.22 1.35
CA GLY A 74 10.79 5.44 0.55
C GLY A 74 12.07 4.85 1.14
N ARG A 75 12.09 4.48 2.43
CA ARG A 75 13.20 3.71 3.05
C ARG A 75 13.04 2.20 2.83
N LEU A 76 11.84 1.73 2.48
CA LEU A 76 11.54 0.31 2.25
C LEU A 76 11.64 -0.10 0.78
N LEU A 77 11.45 0.86 -0.14
CA LEU A 77 11.50 0.69 -1.60
C LEU A 77 12.91 0.96 -2.14
#